data_AF-A0A8C7DTR8-F1
#
_entry.id   AF-A0A8C7DTR8-F1
#
_cell.length_a   1.000
_cell.length_b   1.000
_cell.length_c   1.000
_cell.angle_alpha   90.00
_cell.angle_beta   90.00
_cell.angle_gamma   90.00
#
_symmetry.space_group_name_H-M   'P 1'
#
loop_
_entity.id
_entity.type
_entity.pdbx_description
1 polymer ?
#
loop_
_entity_poly.entity_id
_entity_poly.type
_entity_poly.pdbx_seq_one_letter_code
_entity_poly.pdbx_strand_id
1 'polypeptide(L)'
;MEKTYSLTAHYDEFQEVKYVSKYSSSGALPNGFNLQLGAAGAKKPRCGLPRWSRREICLLSGLVFAAGLCAILGGILVLKYLALDQAAYCLEGCQERRAFSKASRFIATNIDPTIDPCKDFYSFACGGWLRRHGIPEDKLIYGTIAAIGEQNEEKLGRLLRQPVRRPYRASAERKVKEFFRSCLDMTEIDRLGAWPMLEVLEDCGGWDMGALGREGQWDLDELFYKTQGVYSTTVFFALTVNLDSKNSSRYVIRIDQDGLTLSERTLYLGQDDESEKVMGKKKDIVLTQTLFQ
;
A
#
# COMPACT_ATOMS: atom_id res chain seq x y z
N MET A 1 -4.78 21.87 18.14
CA MET A 1 -4.54 22.00 16.69
C MET A 1 -4.16 20.63 16.17
N GLU A 2 -5.16 19.87 15.73
CA GLU A 2 -4.98 18.59 15.07
C GLU A 2 -4.42 18.82 13.66
N LYS A 3 -3.32 18.14 13.33
CA LYS A 3 -2.84 18.07 11.96
C LYS A 3 -3.63 16.96 11.27
N THR A 4 -4.57 17.34 10.44
CA THR A 4 -5.27 16.47 9.49
C THR A 4 -4.24 15.83 8.56
N TYR A 5 -4.10 14.51 8.64
CA TYR A 5 -3.31 13.74 7.68
C TYR A 5 -4.10 13.69 6.36
N SER A 6 -3.55 14.34 5.34
CA SER A 6 -4.08 14.32 3.98
C SER A 6 -3.74 12.98 3.31
N LEU A 7 -4.76 12.23 2.87
CA LEU A 7 -4.64 10.91 2.23
C LEU A 7 -4.37 10.97 0.72
N THR A 8 -3.94 12.12 0.16
CA THR A 8 -3.77 12.28 -1.31
C THR A 8 -2.36 12.00 -1.85
N ALA A 9 -1.45 11.39 -1.09
CA ALA A 9 -0.11 11.11 -1.58
C ALA A 9 0.06 9.67 -2.12
N HIS A 10 0.48 9.58 -3.39
CA HIS A 10 1.06 8.42 -4.09
C HIS A 10 0.13 7.37 -4.77
N TYR A 11 -0.65 7.86 -5.76
CA TYR A 11 -1.20 7.06 -6.88
C TYR A 11 -0.25 6.99 -8.11
N ASP A 12 1.06 7.08 -7.89
CA ASP A 12 2.04 7.39 -8.96
C ASP A 12 2.87 6.22 -9.50
N GLU A 13 2.54 4.98 -9.16
CA GLU A 13 3.31 3.81 -9.65
C GLU A 13 2.40 2.69 -10.16
N PHE A 14 1.39 3.05 -10.94
CA PHE A 14 0.47 2.10 -11.57
C PHE A 14 0.60 2.23 -13.08
N GLN A 15 1.08 1.16 -13.72
CA GLN A 15 1.31 0.94 -15.17
C GLN A 15 2.79 0.94 -15.62
N GLU A 16 3.64 0.10 -15.05
CA GLU A 16 4.77 -0.49 -15.82
C GLU A 16 5.02 -1.94 -15.37
N VAL A 17 4.28 -2.89 -15.95
CA VAL A 17 4.75 -4.27 -16.06
C VAL A 17 5.49 -4.36 -17.40
N LYS A 18 6.76 -4.76 -17.28
CA LYS A 18 7.84 -4.77 -18.27
C LYS A 18 7.48 -5.35 -19.65
N TYR A 19 7.82 -4.61 -20.70
CA TYR A 19 8.24 -5.18 -21.99
C TYR A 19 9.75 -4.98 -22.17
N VAL A 20 10.45 -6.09 -22.40
CA VAL A 20 11.89 -6.14 -22.66
C VAL A 20 12.15 -5.81 -24.13
N SER A 21 12.92 -4.76 -24.41
CA SER A 21 13.62 -4.60 -25.69
C SER A 21 15.05 -4.11 -25.42
N LYS A 22 16.02 -4.99 -25.71
CA LYS A 22 17.45 -4.68 -25.80
C LYS A 22 17.66 -3.61 -26.88
N TYR A 23 18.50 -2.60 -26.64
CA TYR A 23 19.55 -2.21 -27.60
C TYR A 23 20.62 -1.32 -26.95
N SER A 24 21.83 -1.51 -27.47
CA SER A 24 23.15 -1.14 -26.98
C SER A 24 23.47 0.36 -27.02
N SER A 25 24.44 0.74 -26.18
CA SER A 25 25.12 2.04 -26.17
C SER A 25 26.13 2.20 -27.31
N SER A 26 26.25 3.43 -27.80
CA SER A 26 27.39 4.08 -28.50
C SER A 26 26.81 5.39 -29.07
N GLY A 27 27.29 6.61 -28.85
CA GLY A 27 28.67 7.09 -28.76
C GLY A 27 28.89 8.12 -29.90
N ALA A 28 29.45 9.28 -29.55
CA ALA A 28 30.06 10.32 -30.41
C ALA A 28 29.20 11.49 -30.98
N LEU A 29 29.62 12.70 -30.58
CA LEU A 29 29.49 14.00 -31.28
C LEU A 29 30.33 14.01 -32.57
N PRO A 30 30.11 14.93 -33.54
CA PRO A 30 31.06 16.06 -33.67
C PRO A 30 30.58 17.36 -34.37
N ASN A 31 31.49 18.36 -34.33
CA ASN A 31 31.70 19.54 -35.21
C ASN A 31 30.85 20.81 -34.94
N GLY A 32 31.38 22.04 -34.87
CA GLY A 32 32.69 22.59 -35.24
C GLY A 32 32.49 23.84 -36.11
N PHE A 33 32.83 25.05 -35.63
CA PHE A 33 32.93 26.26 -36.47
C PHE A 33 34.07 27.18 -36.00
N ASN A 34 34.97 27.47 -36.93
CA ASN A 34 36.10 28.40 -36.80
C ASN A 34 35.67 29.83 -37.18
N LEU A 35 36.21 30.82 -36.47
CA LEU A 35 36.03 32.25 -36.75
C LEU A 35 37.41 32.86 -37.05
N GLN A 36 37.56 33.39 -38.27
CA GLN A 36 38.78 34.02 -38.79
C GLN A 36 38.88 35.48 -38.32
N LEU A 37 40.09 35.85 -37.88
CA LEU A 37 40.54 37.21 -37.56
C LEU A 37 40.73 38.06 -38.83
N GLY A 38 40.31 39.31 -38.78
CA GLY A 38 40.76 40.40 -39.66
C GLY A 38 41.46 41.48 -38.85
N ALA A 39 42.68 41.84 -39.25
CA ALA A 39 43.56 42.81 -38.60
C ALA A 39 43.75 44.07 -39.46
N ALA A 40 43.78 45.24 -38.81
CA ALA A 40 44.48 46.49 -39.18
C ALA A 40 44.13 47.54 -38.09
N GLY A 41 44.99 48.37 -37.49
CA GLY A 41 46.33 48.83 -37.80
C GLY A 41 46.32 50.35 -37.99
N ALA A 42 46.54 51.16 -36.94
CA ALA A 42 47.06 52.55 -37.02
C ALA A 42 47.39 53.14 -35.62
N LYS A 43 48.46 53.95 -35.55
CA LYS A 43 49.12 54.45 -34.33
C LYS A 43 48.77 55.92 -33.99
N LYS A 44 48.61 56.18 -32.67
CA LYS A 44 48.94 57.40 -31.85
C LYS A 44 48.13 58.70 -32.13
N PRO A 45 47.99 59.65 -31.15
CA PRO A 45 48.89 59.96 -30.03
C PRO A 45 48.25 59.90 -28.62
N ARG A 46 49.10 59.82 -27.58
CA ARG A 46 48.71 59.78 -26.16
C ARG A 46 48.73 61.20 -25.58
N CYS A 47 47.58 61.67 -25.10
CA CYS A 47 47.48 62.74 -24.08
C CYS A 47 47.41 62.09 -22.69
N GLY A 48 48.14 62.67 -21.73
CA GLY A 48 48.33 62.12 -20.38
C GLY A 48 47.06 62.15 -19.53
N LEU A 49 46.66 60.98 -19.03
CA LEU A 49 45.73 60.80 -17.92
C LEU A 49 46.53 60.55 -16.63
N PRO A 50 46.03 60.95 -15.45
CA PRO A 50 46.81 60.99 -14.22
C PRO A 50 47.34 59.61 -13.82
N ARG A 51 48.54 59.59 -13.25
CA ARG A 51 49.27 58.37 -12.88
C ARG A 51 48.74 57.82 -11.57
N TRP A 52 47.67 57.01 -11.64
CA TRP A 52 47.12 56.29 -10.50
C TRP A 52 48.16 55.37 -9.87
N SER A 53 48.20 55.31 -8.54
CA SER A 53 49.09 54.42 -7.81
C SER A 53 48.69 52.96 -8.06
N ARG A 54 49.67 52.03 -8.15
CA ARG A 54 49.42 50.59 -8.32
C ARG A 54 48.42 50.03 -7.30
N ARG A 55 48.36 50.65 -6.11
CA ARG A 55 47.42 50.30 -5.04
C ARG A 55 45.98 50.69 -5.37
N GLU A 56 45.75 51.84 -5.99
CA GLU A 56 44.41 52.34 -6.34
C GLU A 56 43.81 51.55 -7.51
N ILE A 57 44.63 51.14 -8.49
CA ILE A 57 44.19 50.29 -9.60
C ILE A 57 43.79 48.89 -9.10
N CYS A 58 44.53 48.33 -8.13
CA CYS A 58 44.18 47.03 -7.52
C CYS A 58 42.89 47.12 -6.69
N LEU A 59 42.67 48.23 -5.97
CA LEU A 59 41.44 48.42 -5.18
C LEU A 59 40.21 48.62 -6.08
N LEU A 60 40.33 49.42 -7.13
CA LEU A 60 39.24 49.65 -8.07
C LEU A 60 38.91 48.38 -8.87
N SER A 61 39.91 47.60 -9.31
CA SER A 61 39.66 46.31 -9.97
C SER A 61 39.04 45.27 -9.04
N GLY A 62 39.47 45.22 -7.77
CA GLY A 62 38.85 44.37 -6.75
C GLY A 62 37.39 44.73 -6.47
N LEU A 63 37.06 46.02 -6.39
CA LEU A 63 35.69 46.51 -6.19
C LEU A 63 34.78 46.18 -7.38
N VAL A 64 35.28 46.34 -8.62
CA VAL A 64 34.52 45.98 -9.83
C VAL A 64 34.25 44.48 -9.89
N PHE A 65 35.23 43.65 -9.50
CA PHE A 65 35.05 42.20 -9.47
C PHE A 65 34.07 41.76 -8.38
N ALA A 66 34.12 42.38 -7.19
CA ALA A 66 33.17 42.13 -6.11
C ALA A 66 31.74 42.56 -6.48
N ALA A 67 31.58 43.72 -7.12
CA ALA A 67 30.28 44.17 -7.61
C ALA A 67 29.73 43.24 -8.70
N GLY A 68 30.58 42.75 -9.61
CA GLY A 68 30.22 41.75 -10.62
C GLY A 68 29.76 40.42 -10.00
N LEU A 69 30.47 39.91 -9.00
CA LEU A 69 30.08 38.71 -8.27
C LEU A 69 28.75 38.87 -7.54
N CYS A 70 28.53 40.02 -6.88
CA CYS A 70 27.25 40.32 -6.22
C CYS A 70 26.08 40.39 -7.21
N ALA A 71 26.29 40.99 -8.40
CA ALA A 71 25.27 41.03 -9.44
C ALA A 71 24.94 39.63 -9.99
N ILE A 72 25.94 38.77 -10.17
CA ILE A 72 25.76 37.39 -10.63
C ILE A 72 25.03 36.57 -9.56
N LEU A 73 25.43 36.65 -8.30
CA LEU A 73 24.77 35.95 -7.19
C LEU A 73 23.33 36.44 -6.99
N GLY A 74 23.10 37.75 -7.11
CA GLY A 74 21.75 38.34 -7.11
C GLY A 74 20.90 37.83 -8.28
N GLY A 75 21.46 37.78 -9.49
CA GLY A 75 20.79 37.23 -10.67
C GLY A 75 20.44 35.74 -10.52
N ILE A 76 21.35 34.93 -9.96
CA ILE A 76 21.09 33.51 -9.67
C ILE A 76 20.01 33.35 -8.61
N LEU A 77 20.01 34.19 -7.56
CA LEU A 77 18.97 34.18 -6.53
C LEU A 77 17.61 34.57 -7.09
N VAL A 78 17.53 35.60 -7.93
CA VAL A 78 16.29 36.01 -8.61
C VAL A 78 15.80 34.93 -9.57
N LEU A 79 16.69 34.32 -10.36
CA LEU A 79 16.34 33.19 -11.23
C LEU A 79 15.84 31.98 -10.42
N LYS A 80 16.45 31.66 -9.29
CA LYS A 80 15.95 30.62 -8.37
C LYS A 80 14.57 30.98 -7.82
N TYR A 81 14.35 32.23 -7.46
CA TYR A 81 13.07 32.68 -6.89
C TYR A 81 11.94 32.61 -7.92
N LEU A 82 12.19 33.09 -9.14
CA LEU A 82 11.25 32.99 -10.27
C LEU A 82 10.98 31.53 -10.69
N ALA A 83 12.02 30.67 -10.68
CA ALA A 83 11.85 29.26 -10.98
C ALA A 83 11.05 28.50 -9.90
N LEU A 84 11.22 28.86 -8.63
CA LEU A 84 10.44 28.29 -7.52
C LEU A 84 8.97 28.70 -7.59
N ASP A 85 8.69 29.96 -7.95
CA ASP A 85 7.33 30.48 -8.08
C ASP A 85 6.59 29.81 -9.27
N GLN A 86 7.24 29.71 -10.43
CA GLN A 86 6.69 29.01 -11.60
C GLN A 86 6.45 27.50 -11.34
N ALA A 87 7.32 26.86 -10.55
CA ALA A 87 7.18 25.45 -10.18
C ALA A 87 6.04 25.22 -9.17
N ALA A 88 5.80 26.15 -8.25
CA ALA A 88 4.70 26.08 -7.29
C ALA A 88 3.32 26.20 -7.98
N TYR A 89 3.16 27.15 -8.90
CA TYR A 89 1.91 27.32 -9.67
C TYR A 89 1.60 26.16 -10.62
N CYS A 90 2.61 25.53 -11.22
CA CYS A 90 2.37 24.34 -12.04
C CYS A 90 2.01 23.10 -11.22
N LEU A 91 2.45 22.99 -9.96
CA LEU A 91 2.23 21.78 -9.17
C LEU A 91 0.75 21.54 -8.83
N GLU A 92 0.05 22.61 -8.44
CA GLU A 92 -1.32 22.51 -7.92
C GLU A 92 -2.33 22.16 -9.04
N GLY A 93 -2.21 22.78 -10.22
CA GLY A 93 -3.06 22.46 -11.38
C GLY A 93 -2.64 21.21 -12.18
N CYS A 94 -1.36 20.83 -12.15
CA CYS A 94 -0.91 19.61 -12.84
C CYS A 94 -1.35 18.33 -12.12
N GLN A 95 -1.41 18.32 -10.78
CA GLN A 95 -1.83 17.15 -10.04
C GLN A 95 -3.30 16.82 -10.30
N GLU A 96 -4.17 17.84 -10.30
CA GLU A 96 -5.58 17.67 -10.64
C GLU A 96 -5.77 17.18 -12.08
N ARG A 97 -5.12 17.81 -13.07
CA ARG A 97 -5.21 17.39 -14.47
C ARG A 97 -4.75 15.94 -14.69
N ARG A 98 -3.70 15.51 -13.99
CA ARG A 98 -3.23 14.11 -14.03
C ARG A 98 -4.26 13.16 -13.42
N ALA A 99 -4.85 13.52 -12.28
CA ALA A 99 -5.89 12.72 -11.65
C ALA A 99 -7.12 12.56 -12.55
N PHE A 100 -7.59 13.66 -13.16
CA PHE A 100 -8.71 13.63 -14.12
C PHE A 100 -8.39 12.79 -15.36
N SER A 101 -7.19 12.91 -15.92
CA SER A 101 -6.77 12.09 -17.07
C SER A 101 -6.73 10.60 -16.75
N LYS A 102 -6.20 10.22 -15.57
CA LYS A 102 -6.19 8.84 -15.08
C LYS A 102 -7.61 8.30 -14.88
N ALA A 103 -8.47 9.06 -14.21
CA ALA A 103 -9.86 8.67 -13.98
C ALA A 103 -10.64 8.52 -15.30
N SER A 104 -10.47 9.47 -16.23
CA SER A 104 -11.08 9.43 -17.56
C SER A 104 -10.64 8.19 -18.34
N ARG A 105 -9.34 7.88 -18.36
CA ARG A 105 -8.83 6.67 -19.01
C ARG A 105 -9.39 5.39 -18.37
N PHE A 106 -9.42 5.33 -17.04
CA PHE A 106 -9.99 4.18 -16.32
C PHE A 106 -11.45 3.94 -16.70
N ILE A 107 -12.28 4.98 -16.67
CA ILE A 107 -13.69 4.91 -17.07
C ILE A 107 -13.82 4.49 -18.53
N ALA A 108 -13.09 5.17 -19.43
CA ALA A 108 -13.14 4.90 -20.88
C ALA A 108 -12.75 3.45 -21.20
N THR A 109 -11.81 2.86 -20.47
CA THR A 109 -11.45 1.45 -20.67
C THR A 109 -12.52 0.47 -20.20
N ASN A 110 -13.35 0.83 -19.22
CA ASN A 110 -14.34 -0.08 -18.64
C ASN A 110 -15.69 -0.03 -19.36
N ILE A 111 -16.00 1.10 -20.01
CA ILE A 111 -17.23 1.27 -20.78
C ILE A 111 -17.23 0.38 -22.03
N ASP A 112 -18.38 -0.22 -22.30
CA ASP A 112 -18.73 -0.85 -23.56
C ASP A 112 -19.76 0.01 -24.32
N PRO A 113 -19.33 0.78 -25.33
CA PRO A 113 -20.23 1.68 -26.07
C PRO A 113 -21.19 0.94 -27.00
N THR A 114 -21.07 -0.38 -27.16
CA THR A 114 -21.98 -1.17 -28.02
C THR A 114 -23.30 -1.49 -27.33
N ILE A 115 -23.37 -1.31 -26.01
CA ILE A 115 -24.56 -1.57 -25.19
C ILE A 115 -25.34 -0.28 -24.98
N ASP A 116 -26.66 -0.35 -25.15
CA ASP A 116 -27.57 0.77 -24.84
C ASP A 116 -27.63 0.98 -23.31
N PRO A 117 -27.14 2.12 -22.78
CA PRO A 117 -27.13 2.37 -21.34
C PRO A 117 -28.53 2.45 -20.72
N CYS A 118 -29.57 2.74 -21.52
CA CYS A 118 -30.95 2.79 -21.05
C CYS A 118 -31.57 1.39 -20.88
N LYS A 119 -30.93 0.34 -21.44
CA LYS A 119 -31.39 -1.05 -21.36
C LYS A 119 -30.60 -1.88 -20.36
N ASP A 120 -29.27 -1.74 -20.38
CA ASP A 120 -28.38 -2.43 -19.46
C ASP A 120 -27.18 -1.55 -19.14
N PHE A 121 -27.35 -0.71 -18.10
CA PHE A 121 -26.32 0.20 -17.65
C PHE A 121 -25.09 -0.53 -17.08
N TYR A 122 -25.27 -1.73 -16.53
CA TYR A 122 -24.16 -2.49 -15.95
C TYR A 122 -23.22 -3.00 -17.04
N SER A 123 -23.76 -3.65 -18.08
CA SER A 123 -22.95 -4.10 -19.22
C SER A 123 -22.35 -2.93 -19.99
N PHE A 124 -23.07 -1.81 -20.12
CA PHE A 124 -22.51 -0.58 -20.67
C PHE A 124 -21.33 -0.03 -19.85
N ALA A 125 -21.46 0.08 -18.52
CA ALA A 125 -20.44 0.71 -17.69
C ALA A 125 -19.26 -0.21 -17.35
N CYS A 126 -19.49 -1.53 -17.27
CA CYS A 126 -18.53 -2.52 -16.77
C CYS A 126 -18.13 -3.58 -17.81
N GLY A 127 -18.80 -3.66 -18.97
CA GLY A 127 -18.57 -4.71 -19.96
C GLY A 127 -17.13 -4.78 -20.46
N GLY A 128 -16.45 -3.62 -20.57
CA GLY A 128 -15.03 -3.57 -20.89
C GLY A 128 -14.14 -4.20 -19.81
N TRP A 129 -14.48 -4.02 -18.52
CA TRP A 129 -13.76 -4.66 -17.41
C TRP A 129 -13.95 -6.18 -17.43
N LEU A 130 -15.20 -6.64 -17.55
CA LEU A 130 -15.56 -8.06 -17.54
C LEU A 130 -14.87 -8.85 -18.66
N ARG A 131 -14.71 -8.26 -19.85
CA ARG A 131 -13.99 -8.89 -20.97
C ARG A 131 -12.49 -9.07 -20.71
N ARG A 132 -11.88 -8.21 -19.90
CA ARG A 132 -10.43 -8.23 -19.64
C ARG A 132 -10.05 -8.96 -18.36
N HIS A 133 -11.00 -9.16 -17.43
CA HIS A 133 -10.74 -9.71 -16.11
C HIS A 133 -11.68 -10.87 -15.85
N GLY A 134 -11.18 -12.09 -16.08
CA GLY A 134 -11.80 -13.30 -15.55
C GLY A 134 -11.63 -13.39 -14.03
N ILE A 135 -12.42 -14.26 -13.39
CA ILE A 135 -12.25 -14.57 -11.98
C ILE A 135 -11.02 -15.48 -11.84
N PRO A 136 -9.96 -15.07 -11.11
CA PRO A 136 -8.79 -15.92 -10.86
C PRO A 136 -9.17 -17.21 -10.11
N GLU A 137 -8.40 -18.29 -10.30
CA GLU A 137 -8.68 -19.59 -9.67
C GLU A 137 -8.67 -19.57 -8.13
N ASP A 138 -7.92 -18.64 -7.54
CA ASP A 138 -7.82 -18.44 -6.10
C ASP A 138 -8.97 -17.60 -5.52
N LYS A 139 -9.96 -17.19 -6.34
CA LYS A 139 -11.03 -16.28 -5.94
C LYS A 139 -12.42 -16.77 -6.34
N LEU A 140 -13.38 -16.45 -5.50
CA LEU A 140 -14.81 -16.67 -5.79
C LEU A 140 -15.45 -15.48 -6.51
N ILE A 141 -14.95 -14.27 -6.24
CA ILE A 141 -15.49 -13.01 -6.78
C ILE A 141 -14.32 -12.11 -7.14
N TYR A 142 -14.39 -11.47 -8.31
CA TYR A 142 -13.35 -10.55 -8.75
C TYR A 142 -13.92 -9.32 -9.44
N GLY A 143 -13.55 -8.15 -8.93
CA GLY A 143 -13.98 -6.85 -9.41
C GLY A 143 -13.00 -5.76 -8.99
N THR A 144 -13.33 -4.51 -9.28
CA THR A 144 -12.42 -3.37 -9.06
C THR A 144 -11.95 -3.25 -7.61
N ILE A 145 -12.81 -3.51 -6.61
CA ILE A 145 -12.43 -3.42 -5.19
C ILE A 145 -11.40 -4.50 -4.84
N ALA A 146 -11.59 -5.74 -5.32
CA ALA A 146 -10.65 -6.82 -5.13
C ALA A 146 -9.29 -6.50 -5.78
N ALA A 147 -9.30 -5.98 -7.02
CA ALA A 147 -8.08 -5.57 -7.72
C ALA A 147 -7.33 -4.43 -7.00
N ILE A 148 -8.06 -3.47 -6.39
CA ILE A 148 -7.45 -2.43 -5.54
C ILE A 148 -6.88 -3.06 -4.26
N GLY A 149 -7.58 -4.03 -3.66
CA GLY A 149 -7.11 -4.80 -2.52
C GLY A 149 -5.76 -5.47 -2.78
N GLU A 150 -5.63 -6.21 -3.88
CA GLU A 150 -4.37 -6.86 -4.27
C GLU A 150 -3.21 -5.86 -4.41
N GLN A 151 -3.46 -4.71 -5.05
CA GLN A 151 -2.45 -3.66 -5.19
C GLN A 151 -2.01 -3.10 -3.82
N ASN A 152 -2.95 -2.93 -2.90
CA ASN A 152 -2.65 -2.49 -1.55
C ASN A 152 -1.87 -3.55 -0.78
N GLU A 153 -2.24 -4.83 -0.89
CA GLU A 153 -1.53 -5.95 -0.30
C GLU A 153 -0.09 -6.04 -0.83
N GLU A 154 0.13 -5.83 -2.12
CA GLU A 154 1.47 -5.81 -2.71
C GLU A 154 2.32 -4.70 -2.09
N LYS A 155 1.77 -3.47 -2.02
CA LYS A 155 2.45 -2.33 -1.40
C LYS A 155 2.73 -2.57 0.08
N LEU A 156 1.75 -3.08 0.83
CA LEU A 156 1.91 -3.42 2.25
C LEU A 156 2.99 -4.49 2.42
N GLY A 157 3.00 -5.53 1.59
CA GLY A 157 4.03 -6.55 1.58
C GLY A 157 5.43 -5.97 1.32
N ARG A 158 5.57 -5.04 0.37
CA ARG A 158 6.84 -4.31 0.15
C ARG A 158 7.25 -3.53 1.40
N LEU A 159 6.32 -2.81 2.05
CA LEU A 159 6.59 -2.03 3.27
C LEU A 159 7.00 -2.90 4.46
N LEU A 160 6.35 -4.05 4.64
CA LEU A 160 6.62 -4.99 5.73
C LEU A 160 7.98 -5.68 5.56
N ARG A 161 8.43 -5.89 4.32
CA ARG A 161 9.77 -6.44 4.01
C ARG A 161 10.91 -5.44 4.22
N GLN A 162 10.65 -4.14 4.24
CA GLN A 162 11.69 -3.14 4.48
C GLN A 162 12.26 -3.24 5.91
N PRO A 163 13.53 -2.85 6.13
CA PRO A 163 14.12 -2.83 7.46
C PRO A 163 13.31 -1.92 8.40
N VAL A 164 13.34 -2.24 9.70
CA VAL A 164 12.69 -1.41 10.72
C VAL A 164 13.41 -0.07 10.77
N ARG A 165 12.68 1.02 10.51
CA ARG A 165 13.26 2.38 10.53
C ARG A 165 13.51 2.89 11.93
N ARG A 166 12.64 2.51 12.89
CA ARG A 166 12.76 2.87 14.31
C ARG A 166 13.04 1.63 15.17
N PRO A 167 14.31 1.28 15.42
CA PRO A 167 14.70 -0.01 16.00
C PRO A 167 14.38 -0.18 17.51
N TYR A 168 13.54 0.67 18.09
CA TYR A 168 13.14 0.53 19.49
C TYR A 168 12.31 -0.74 19.69
N ARG A 169 12.63 -1.54 20.72
CA ARG A 169 12.00 -2.86 20.96
C ARG A 169 10.47 -2.80 21.08
N ALA A 170 9.92 -1.71 21.62
CA ALA A 170 8.47 -1.53 21.75
C ALA A 170 7.79 -0.87 20.52
N SER A 171 8.49 -0.68 19.40
CA SER A 171 7.89 0.01 18.24
C SER A 171 6.81 -0.85 17.58
N ALA A 172 5.66 -0.23 17.27
CA ALA A 172 4.58 -0.89 16.53
C ALA A 172 5.06 -1.39 15.16
N GLU A 173 5.95 -0.63 14.50
CA GLU A 173 6.58 -1.01 13.24
C GLU A 173 7.37 -2.33 13.36
N ARG A 174 8.11 -2.52 14.46
CA ARG A 174 8.86 -3.75 14.69
C ARG A 174 7.93 -4.93 14.90
N LYS A 175 6.93 -4.80 15.78
CA LYS A 175 5.98 -5.87 16.11
C LYS A 175 5.24 -6.37 14.86
N VAL A 176 4.70 -5.46 14.04
CA VAL A 176 3.96 -5.86 12.82
C VAL A 176 4.86 -6.53 11.79
N LYS A 177 6.13 -6.10 11.67
CA LYS A 177 7.10 -6.72 10.75
C LYS A 177 7.60 -8.07 11.23
N GLU A 178 7.80 -8.25 12.54
CA GLU A 178 8.16 -9.54 13.13
C GLU A 178 7.00 -10.54 13.01
N PHE A 179 5.77 -10.11 13.30
CA PHE A 179 4.56 -10.92 13.11
C PHE A 179 4.35 -11.32 11.64
N PHE A 180 4.59 -10.39 10.70
CA PHE A 180 4.55 -10.72 9.28
C PHE A 180 5.60 -11.76 8.89
N ARG A 181 6.83 -11.68 9.44
CA ARG A 181 7.88 -12.67 9.17
C ARG A 181 7.55 -14.04 9.75
N SER A 182 6.98 -14.12 10.96
CA SER A 182 6.60 -15.41 11.56
C SER A 182 5.52 -16.11 10.74
N CYS A 183 4.61 -15.36 10.10
CA CYS A 183 3.60 -15.92 9.20
C CYS A 183 4.20 -16.52 7.91
N LEU A 184 5.35 -16.02 7.45
CA LEU A 184 6.01 -16.48 6.23
C LEU A 184 7.05 -17.59 6.46
N ASP A 185 7.41 -17.88 7.71
CA ASP A 185 8.42 -18.88 8.05
C ASP A 185 7.82 -20.29 8.04
N MET A 186 7.63 -20.81 6.82
CA MET A 186 7.09 -22.17 6.63
C MET A 186 7.98 -23.24 7.26
N THR A 187 9.29 -23.00 7.38
CA THR A 187 10.20 -23.99 7.99
C THR A 187 9.90 -24.17 9.47
N GLU A 188 9.69 -23.06 10.19
CA GLU A 188 9.33 -23.13 11.61
C GLU A 188 7.90 -23.65 11.81
N ILE A 189 6.95 -23.26 10.95
CA ILE A 189 5.57 -23.77 10.97
C ILE A 189 5.57 -25.30 10.79
N ASP A 190 6.27 -25.81 9.79
CA ASP A 190 6.34 -27.25 9.51
C ASP A 190 7.08 -28.00 10.64
N ARG A 191 8.11 -27.39 11.24
CA ARG A 191 8.84 -27.96 12.37
C ARG A 191 7.98 -28.10 13.61
N LEU A 192 7.12 -27.12 13.90
CA LEU A 192 6.21 -27.14 15.04
C LEU A 192 5.01 -28.08 14.79
N GLY A 193 4.55 -28.20 13.55
CA GLY A 193 3.42 -29.05 13.18
C GLY A 193 2.17 -28.69 14.00
N ALA A 194 1.48 -29.72 14.50
CA ALA A 194 0.25 -29.54 15.28
C ALA A 194 0.46 -29.15 16.76
N TRP A 195 1.70 -29.18 17.27
CA TRP A 195 1.98 -29.01 18.70
C TRP A 195 1.37 -27.75 19.33
N PRO A 196 1.50 -26.54 18.73
CA PRO A 196 0.90 -25.34 19.32
C PRO A 196 -0.62 -25.43 19.48
N MET A 197 -1.30 -26.17 18.59
CA MET A 197 -2.75 -26.37 18.69
C MET A 197 -3.10 -27.40 19.76
N LEU A 198 -2.29 -28.45 19.91
CA LEU A 198 -2.47 -29.45 20.97
C LEU A 198 -2.34 -28.82 22.37
N GLU A 199 -1.38 -27.91 22.57
CA GLU A 199 -1.25 -27.16 23.82
C GLU A 199 -2.50 -26.33 24.13
N VAL A 200 -3.10 -25.67 23.13
CA VAL A 200 -4.35 -24.91 23.29
C VAL A 200 -5.52 -25.84 23.63
N LEU A 201 -5.60 -27.02 23.01
CA LEU A 201 -6.64 -28.00 23.31
C LEU A 201 -6.51 -28.51 24.75
N GLU A 202 -5.30 -28.84 25.19
CA GLU A 202 -5.03 -29.26 26.57
C GLU A 202 -5.38 -28.16 27.58
N ASP A 203 -5.04 -26.89 27.30
CA ASP A 203 -5.39 -25.74 28.16
C ASP A 203 -6.92 -25.48 28.21
N CYS A 204 -7.67 -25.98 27.23
CA CYS A 204 -9.14 -25.92 27.20
C CYS A 204 -9.82 -27.16 27.81
N GLY A 205 -9.09 -28.07 28.45
CA GLY A 205 -9.66 -29.29 29.06
C GLY A 205 -9.69 -30.51 28.13
N GLY A 206 -8.99 -30.43 26.99
CA GLY A 206 -8.88 -31.50 26.01
C GLY A 206 -10.02 -31.54 24.99
N TRP A 207 -10.00 -32.56 24.14
CA TRP A 207 -11.03 -32.79 23.13
C TRP A 207 -11.44 -34.26 23.13
N ASP A 208 -12.65 -34.55 23.63
CA ASP A 208 -13.22 -35.88 23.61
C ASP A 208 -13.87 -36.17 22.25
N MET A 209 -13.18 -36.95 21.42
CA MET A 209 -13.67 -37.44 20.14
C MET A 209 -13.97 -38.95 20.18
N GLY A 210 -14.50 -39.46 21.29
CA GLY A 210 -14.88 -40.86 21.42
C GLY A 210 -13.66 -41.77 21.58
N ALA A 211 -13.44 -42.72 20.66
CA ALA A 211 -12.44 -43.80 20.80
C ALA A 211 -10.96 -43.33 20.96
N LEU A 212 -10.67 -42.06 20.69
CA LEU A 212 -9.35 -41.42 20.82
C LEU A 212 -9.32 -40.30 21.87
N GLY A 213 -10.49 -39.97 22.47
CA GLY A 213 -10.61 -38.93 23.48
C GLY A 213 -10.06 -39.41 24.82
N ARG A 214 -9.28 -38.56 25.49
CA ARG A 214 -9.16 -38.63 26.95
C ARG A 214 -10.39 -37.95 27.52
N GLU A 215 -11.11 -38.61 28.43
CA GLU A 215 -12.07 -37.93 29.30
C GLU A 215 -11.30 -36.85 30.09
N GLY A 216 -11.31 -35.63 29.57
CA GLY A 216 -10.76 -34.47 30.24
C GLY A 216 -11.68 -34.06 31.38
N GLN A 217 -11.11 -33.72 32.52
CA GLN A 217 -11.85 -32.92 33.49
C GLN A 217 -11.94 -31.52 32.92
N TRP A 218 -13.12 -31.14 32.44
CA TRP A 218 -13.39 -29.79 31.95
C TRP A 218 -14.39 -29.11 32.88
N ASP A 219 -14.15 -27.83 33.12
CA ASP A 219 -15.08 -26.94 33.79
C ASP A 219 -15.66 -25.98 32.74
N LEU A 220 -16.99 -25.82 32.75
CA LEU A 220 -17.68 -25.04 31.74
C LEU A 220 -17.31 -23.54 31.82
N ASP A 221 -17.14 -23.02 33.04
CA ASP A 221 -16.81 -21.60 33.26
C ASP A 221 -15.35 -21.33 32.84
N GLU A 222 -14.43 -22.25 33.16
CA GLU A 222 -13.05 -22.19 32.69
C GLU A 222 -12.96 -22.27 31.17
N LEU A 223 -13.70 -23.20 30.54
CA LEU A 223 -13.75 -23.32 29.08
C LEU A 223 -14.25 -22.02 28.44
N PHE A 224 -15.30 -21.40 28.98
CA PHE A 224 -15.80 -20.12 28.48
C PHE A 224 -14.78 -18.99 28.65
N TYR A 225 -14.12 -18.93 29.81
CA TYR A 225 -13.07 -17.94 30.05
C TYR A 225 -11.90 -18.10 29.06
N LYS A 226 -11.41 -19.32 28.85
CA LYS A 226 -10.32 -19.62 27.92
C LYS A 226 -10.71 -19.32 26.47
N THR A 227 -11.80 -19.91 26.00
CA THR A 227 -12.23 -19.77 24.60
C THR A 227 -12.59 -18.32 24.27
N GLN A 228 -13.53 -17.71 25.00
CA GLN A 228 -14.02 -16.37 24.67
C GLN A 228 -13.09 -15.25 25.16
N GLY A 229 -12.48 -15.42 26.34
CA GLY A 229 -11.68 -14.37 26.99
C GLY A 229 -10.19 -14.36 26.60
N VAL A 230 -9.59 -15.54 26.41
CA VAL A 230 -8.16 -15.65 26.06
C VAL A 230 -7.96 -15.81 24.55
N TYR A 231 -8.67 -16.76 23.95
CA TYR A 231 -8.52 -17.10 22.53
C TYR A 231 -9.47 -16.36 21.59
N SER A 232 -10.38 -15.52 22.13
CA SER A 232 -11.36 -14.75 21.35
C SER A 232 -12.19 -15.61 20.38
N THR A 233 -12.48 -16.84 20.78
CA THR A 233 -13.28 -17.82 20.02
C THR A 233 -14.62 -17.99 20.71
N THR A 234 -15.70 -17.74 19.98
CA THR A 234 -17.07 -17.86 20.50
C THR A 234 -17.53 -19.32 20.47
N VAL A 235 -18.15 -19.75 21.57
CA VAL A 235 -18.73 -21.09 21.72
C VAL A 235 -20.12 -20.89 22.31
N PHE A 236 -21.15 -21.49 21.69
CA PHE A 236 -22.59 -21.37 22.01
C PHE A 236 -23.23 -19.98 21.81
N PHE A 237 -22.58 -18.91 22.25
CA PHE A 237 -23.04 -17.54 22.13
C PHE A 237 -21.85 -16.58 22.12
N ALA A 238 -22.02 -15.42 21.50
CA ALA A 238 -21.01 -14.36 21.51
C ALA A 238 -21.22 -13.43 22.71
N LEU A 239 -20.19 -13.28 23.54
CA LEU A 239 -20.15 -12.26 24.59
C LEU A 239 -19.24 -11.11 24.16
N THR A 240 -19.80 -9.91 24.00
CA THR A 240 -19.07 -8.74 23.49
C THR A 240 -19.37 -7.49 24.31
N VAL A 241 -18.42 -6.56 24.36
CA VAL A 241 -18.60 -5.24 25.00
C VAL A 241 -18.86 -4.20 23.91
N ASN A 242 -20.05 -3.63 23.89
CA ASN A 242 -20.48 -2.67 22.87
C ASN A 242 -21.02 -1.39 23.50
N LEU A 243 -21.14 -0.33 22.69
CA LEU A 243 -21.86 0.87 23.09
C LEU A 243 -23.34 0.56 23.34
N ASP A 244 -23.92 1.16 24.38
CA ASP A 244 -25.35 1.03 24.64
C ASP A 244 -26.15 1.78 23.57
N SER A 245 -27.02 1.04 22.86
CA SER A 245 -27.96 1.58 21.87
C SER A 245 -28.87 2.69 22.41
N LYS A 246 -29.14 2.70 23.72
CA LYS A 246 -29.96 3.73 24.38
C LYS A 246 -29.11 4.87 24.94
N ASN A 247 -27.81 4.67 25.11
CA ASN A 247 -26.89 5.67 25.65
C ASN A 247 -25.45 5.44 25.15
N SER A 248 -25.08 6.11 24.06
CA SER A 248 -23.77 5.97 23.42
C SER A 248 -22.58 6.45 24.25
N SER A 249 -22.80 7.00 25.45
CA SER A 249 -21.73 7.37 26.40
C SER A 249 -21.33 6.24 27.34
N ARG A 250 -21.96 5.05 27.24
CA ARG A 250 -21.69 3.89 28.09
C ARG A 250 -21.49 2.63 27.27
N TYR A 251 -20.76 1.69 27.86
CA TYR A 251 -20.62 0.34 27.35
C TYR A 251 -21.53 -0.63 28.12
N VAL A 252 -22.01 -1.64 27.42
CA VAL A 252 -22.80 -2.74 27.97
C VAL A 252 -22.27 -4.06 27.44
N ILE A 253 -22.42 -5.10 28.25
CA ILE A 253 -22.20 -6.48 27.79
C ILE A 253 -23.39 -6.87 26.94
N ARG A 254 -23.13 -7.34 25.71
CA ARG A 254 -24.11 -7.92 24.82
C ARG A 254 -23.82 -9.40 24.67
N ILE A 255 -24.88 -10.19 24.82
CA ILE A 255 -24.91 -11.62 24.53
C ILE A 255 -25.78 -11.80 23.29
N ASP A 256 -25.24 -12.48 22.28
CA ASP A 256 -25.94 -12.76 21.03
C ASP A 256 -25.67 -14.19 20.55
N GLN A 257 -26.48 -14.67 19.61
CA GLN A 257 -26.33 -16.00 19.03
C GLN A 257 -25.02 -16.11 18.23
N ASP A 258 -24.29 -17.21 18.41
CA ASP A 258 -23.11 -17.56 17.63
C ASP A 258 -22.80 -19.07 17.75
N GLY A 259 -21.70 -19.54 17.18
CA GLY A 259 -21.22 -20.92 17.33
C GLY A 259 -21.58 -21.84 16.16
N LEU A 260 -22.16 -21.30 15.08
CA LEU A 260 -22.32 -22.04 13.83
C LEU A 260 -21.07 -21.89 12.97
N THR A 261 -20.49 -23.01 12.52
CA THR A 261 -19.25 -23.00 11.70
C THR A 261 -19.50 -22.98 10.19
N LEU A 262 -20.76 -22.90 9.75
CA LEU A 262 -21.12 -22.70 8.35
C LEU A 262 -21.75 -21.33 8.22
N SER A 263 -21.64 -20.74 7.04
CA SER A 263 -22.04 -19.35 6.76
C SER A 263 -23.49 -19.06 7.12
N GLU A 264 -24.39 -20.04 6.98
CA GLU A 264 -25.81 -19.84 7.18
C GLU A 264 -26.47 -21.00 7.92
N ARG A 265 -27.49 -20.68 8.71
CA ARG A 265 -28.34 -21.65 9.42
C ARG A 265 -29.08 -22.59 8.46
N THR A 266 -29.45 -22.08 7.29
CA THR A 266 -30.17 -22.82 6.23
C THR A 266 -29.41 -24.07 5.80
N LEU A 267 -28.09 -24.02 5.72
CA LEU A 267 -27.25 -25.17 5.35
C LEU A 267 -27.33 -26.35 6.33
N TYR A 268 -27.72 -26.09 7.59
CA TYR A 268 -27.92 -27.14 8.59
C TYR A 268 -29.30 -27.79 8.54
N LEU A 269 -30.28 -27.07 7.99
CA LEU A 269 -31.69 -27.44 8.01
C LEU A 269 -32.20 -27.88 6.64
N GLY A 270 -31.51 -27.45 5.58
CA GLY A 270 -31.81 -27.78 4.20
C GLY A 270 -31.67 -29.28 3.93
N GLN A 271 -32.52 -29.76 3.04
CA GLN A 271 -32.53 -31.14 2.53
C GLN A 271 -32.33 -31.16 1.01
N ASP A 272 -31.87 -30.05 0.44
CA ASP A 272 -31.46 -29.97 -0.95
C ASP A 272 -30.06 -30.56 -1.12
N ASP A 273 -29.75 -30.97 -2.36
CA ASP A 273 -28.50 -31.63 -2.72
C ASP A 273 -27.25 -30.83 -2.30
N GLU A 274 -27.30 -29.49 -2.36
CA GLU A 274 -26.16 -28.65 -1.98
C GLU A 274 -25.98 -28.61 -0.46
N SER A 275 -27.05 -28.44 0.31
CA SER A 275 -27.01 -28.50 1.77
C SER A 275 -26.47 -29.85 2.27
N GLU A 276 -26.96 -30.96 1.70
CA GLU A 276 -26.49 -32.30 2.07
C GLU A 276 -25.00 -32.51 1.74
N LYS A 277 -24.56 -32.05 0.57
CA LYS A 277 -23.16 -32.13 0.14
C LYS A 277 -22.24 -31.30 1.03
N VAL A 278 -22.62 -30.07 1.38
CA VAL A 278 -21.84 -29.19 2.27
C VAL A 278 -21.76 -29.80 3.67
N MET A 279 -22.86 -30.31 4.20
CA MET A 279 -22.89 -30.98 5.50
C MET A 279 -22.06 -32.27 5.51
N GLY A 280 -22.09 -33.04 4.43
CA GLY A 280 -21.23 -34.21 4.24
C GLY A 280 -19.75 -33.82 4.30
N LYS A 281 -19.34 -32.79 3.53
CA LYS A 281 -17.96 -32.31 3.53
C LYS A 281 -17.52 -31.74 4.87
N LYS A 282 -18.39 -31.04 5.57
CA LYS A 282 -18.12 -30.58 6.94
C LYS A 282 -17.82 -31.74 7.88
N LYS A 283 -18.61 -32.83 7.83
CA LYS A 283 -18.35 -34.03 8.63
C LYS A 283 -17.01 -34.67 8.26
N ASP A 284 -16.70 -34.77 6.96
CA ASP A 284 -15.41 -35.31 6.48
C ASP A 284 -14.23 -34.50 7.05
N ILE A 285 -14.30 -33.17 7.02
CA ILE A 285 -13.22 -32.29 7.52
C ILE A 285 -13.00 -32.51 9.02
N VAL A 286 -14.08 -32.52 9.81
CA VAL A 286 -14.01 -32.73 11.26
C VAL A 286 -13.35 -34.07 11.56
N LEU A 287 -13.81 -35.15 10.91
CA LEU A 287 -13.25 -36.49 11.10
C LEU A 287 -11.80 -36.61 10.62
N THR A 288 -11.45 -35.96 9.51
CA THR A 288 -10.08 -36.02 8.96
C THR A 288 -9.10 -35.32 9.89
N GLN A 289 -9.47 -34.16 10.44
CA GLN A 289 -8.64 -33.43 11.41
C GLN A 289 -8.41 -34.24 12.69
N THR A 290 -9.36 -35.08 13.09
CA THR A 290 -9.21 -36.04 14.21
C THR A 290 -8.18 -37.14 13.94
N LEU A 291 -8.08 -37.63 12.69
CA LEU A 291 -7.24 -38.78 12.35
C LEU A 291 -5.76 -38.44 12.12
N PHE A 292 -5.43 -37.15 11.99
CA PHE A 292 -4.04 -36.67 11.83
C PHE A 292 -3.40 -36.21 13.15
N GLN A 293 -4.11 -36.34 14.28
CA GLN A 293 -3.56 -36.22 15.64
C GLN A 293 -3.13 -37.60 16.14
#